data_AF-A0A094AS65-F1
#
_entry.id   AF-A0A094AS65-F1
#
_cell.length_a   1.000
_cell.length_b   1.000
_cell.length_c   1.000
_cell.angle_alpha   90.00
_cell.angle_beta   90.00
_cell.angle_gamma   90.00
#
_symmetry.space_group_name_H-M   'P 1'
#
loop_
_entity.id
_entity.type
_entity.pdbx_description
1 polymer ?
#
loop_
_entity_poly.entity_id
_entity_poly.type
_entity_poly.pdbx_seq_one_letter_code
_entity_poly.pdbx_strand_id
1 'polypeptide(L)'
;MSAKTSQDTNIVPEIKYRPSKLGYIGSGASGVVNRVPCGDVVKSPWPGSRAAASRRDITTESLIYKKLDHHPRLIRTLDWNPEDCVLTMEYMPNGTLKEFLSMNNEAISTALRLRWAKEAAEGLQMLHEAEVVHCDVEPKNFLLDSDLDLKISDFSGSSLEGSRASACAGRRYARGGFDFHSQQTMSDDLFGLGSTIYFIMTGQKPFEDLPSDEVERRYRDQVYPDVSGLKCGSLIRQCWDSQITSAQEVYEYLRDNVHV
;
A
#
# COMPACT_ATOMS: atom_id res chain seq x y z
N MET A 1 -53.01 3.08 -18.52
CA MET A 1 -52.59 4.30 -17.79
C MET A 1 -52.54 3.92 -16.32
N SER A 2 -51.47 4.00 -15.54
CA SER A 2 -50.12 4.55 -15.74
C SER A 2 -49.13 3.68 -14.97
N ALA A 3 -47.91 3.61 -15.49
CA ALA A 3 -46.76 2.98 -14.87
C ALA A 3 -46.44 3.61 -13.51
N LYS A 4 -46.13 2.78 -12.51
CA LYS A 4 -45.39 3.20 -11.32
C LYS A 4 -43.91 3.06 -11.64
N THR A 5 -43.28 4.21 -11.91
CA THR A 5 -41.85 4.35 -12.13
C THR A 5 -41.11 3.99 -10.85
N SER A 6 -40.20 3.02 -10.94
CA SER A 6 -39.14 2.76 -9.96
C SER A 6 -38.27 4.01 -9.87
N GLN A 7 -38.19 4.63 -8.69
CA GLN A 7 -37.10 5.55 -8.37
C GLN A 7 -36.02 4.70 -7.69
N ASP A 8 -35.13 4.14 -8.50
CA ASP A 8 -33.82 3.70 -8.05
C ASP A 8 -33.02 4.94 -7.66
N THR A 9 -33.16 5.37 -6.41
CA THR A 9 -32.21 6.29 -5.81
C THR A 9 -30.91 5.52 -5.61
N ASN A 10 -29.94 5.73 -6.50
CA ASN A 10 -28.53 5.48 -6.25
C ASN A 10 -28.11 6.29 -5.01
N ILE A 11 -28.36 5.75 -3.82
CA ILE A 11 -27.82 6.30 -2.57
C ILE A 11 -26.35 5.95 -2.59
N VAL A 12 -25.52 6.87 -3.08
CA VAL A 12 -24.07 6.80 -2.89
C VAL A 12 -23.86 6.92 -1.38
N PRO A 13 -23.35 5.88 -0.70
CA PRO A 13 -23.18 5.94 0.74
C PRO A 13 -22.23 7.08 1.10
N GLU A 14 -22.59 7.83 2.13
CA GLU A 14 -21.79 8.96 2.60
C GLU A 14 -20.45 8.45 3.16
N ILE A 15 -19.38 8.70 2.43
CA ILE A 15 -18.02 8.35 2.83
C ILE A 15 -17.61 9.25 4.00
N LYS A 16 -17.35 8.64 5.15
CA LYS A 16 -16.88 9.31 6.35
C LYS A 16 -15.36 9.41 6.28
N TYR A 17 -14.86 10.62 6.01
CA TYR A 17 -13.45 10.94 6.20
C TYR A 17 -13.30 12.26 6.93
N ARG A 18 -12.34 12.32 7.87
CA ARG A 18 -11.96 13.54 8.58
C ARG A 18 -10.55 13.93 8.12
N PRO A 19 -10.39 15.04 7.37
CA PRO A 19 -9.07 15.49 6.97
C PRO A 19 -8.16 15.69 8.18
N SER A 20 -6.90 15.25 8.03
CA SER A 20 -5.89 15.52 9.04
C SER A 20 -5.76 17.05 9.22
N LYS A 21 -5.80 17.49 10.48
CA LYS A 21 -5.59 18.89 10.84
C LYS A 21 -4.16 19.28 10.44
N LEU A 22 -3.92 20.58 10.20
CA LEU A 22 -2.57 21.12 10.06
C LEU A 22 -1.70 20.66 11.24
N GLY A 23 -0.42 20.39 10.98
CA GLY A 23 0.52 19.84 11.97
C GLY A 23 0.77 18.35 11.79
N TYR A 24 0.94 17.62 12.89
CA TYR A 24 1.32 16.21 12.88
C TYR A 24 0.27 15.34 12.16
N ILE A 25 0.70 14.61 11.13
CA ILE A 25 -0.12 13.62 10.41
C ILE A 25 0.19 12.21 10.94
N GLY A 26 1.47 11.91 11.14
CA GLY A 26 1.90 10.58 11.54
C GLY A 26 3.40 10.48 11.71
N SER A 27 3.86 9.28 12.06
CA SER A 27 5.28 8.98 12.15
C SER A 27 5.55 7.51 11.86
N GLY A 28 6.61 7.24 11.11
CA GLY A 28 7.07 5.90 10.76
C GLY A 28 8.42 5.57 11.39
N ALA A 29 9.02 4.47 10.94
CA ALA A 29 10.36 4.07 11.35
C ALA A 29 11.42 5.12 10.97
N SER A 30 11.25 5.75 9.80
CA SER A 30 12.21 6.67 9.21
C SER A 30 12.04 8.13 9.64
N GLY A 31 10.87 8.56 10.11
CA GLY A 31 10.69 9.97 10.45
C GLY A 31 9.30 10.38 10.89
N VAL A 32 9.13 11.70 10.98
CA VAL A 32 7.88 12.38 11.32
C VAL A 32 7.30 12.97 10.05
N VAL A 33 5.98 12.86 9.90
CA VAL A 33 5.21 13.37 8.76
C VAL A 33 4.26 14.45 9.25
N ASN A 34 4.38 15.65 8.68
CA ASN A 34 3.59 16.82 9.06
C ASN A 34 2.90 17.44 7.84
N ARG A 35 1.71 18.00 8.06
CA ARG A 35 1.00 18.87 7.12
C ARG A 35 1.37 20.31 7.41
N VAL A 36 2.01 20.98 6.46
CA VAL A 36 2.45 22.37 6.62
C VAL A 36 1.34 23.36 6.18
N PRO A 37 1.41 24.65 6.56
CA PRO A 37 0.34 25.62 6.29
C PRO A 37 -0.06 25.79 4.82
N CYS A 38 0.85 25.58 3.87
CA CYS A 38 0.53 25.59 2.43
C CYS A 38 -0.32 24.39 1.97
N GLY A 39 -0.51 23.38 2.84
CA GLY A 39 -1.30 22.19 2.58
C GLY A 39 -0.46 20.95 2.29
N ASP A 40 0.82 21.12 1.97
CA ASP A 40 1.76 20.06 1.59
C ASP A 40 2.15 19.16 2.76
N VAL A 41 2.72 18.01 2.44
CA VAL A 41 3.21 17.01 3.40
C VAL A 41 4.72 17.05 3.44
N VAL A 42 5.29 17.15 4.65
CA VAL A 42 6.73 17.17 4.89
C VAL A 42 7.12 15.97 5.74
N LYS A 43 8.04 15.15 5.23
CA LYS A 43 8.67 14.05 5.95
C LYS A 43 10.08 14.46 6.38
N SER A 44 10.37 14.37 7.68
CA SER A 44 11.64 14.78 8.27
C SER A 44 12.22 13.66 9.14
N PRO A 45 13.56 13.52 9.21
CA PRO A 45 14.20 12.45 9.96
C PRO A 45 13.97 12.59 11.47
N TRP A 46 13.97 11.47 12.19
CA TRP A 46 14.00 11.51 13.65
C TRP A 46 15.29 12.16 14.16
N PRO A 47 15.26 12.96 15.24
CA PRO A 47 16.47 13.46 15.87
C PRO A 47 17.14 12.39 16.76
N GLY A 48 18.32 12.71 17.29
CA GLY A 48 19.00 11.89 18.29
C GLY A 48 19.57 10.58 17.71
N SER A 49 19.47 9.49 18.47
CA SER A 49 20.12 8.21 18.14
C SER A 49 19.63 7.57 16.83
N ARG A 50 18.45 7.96 16.33
CA ARG A 50 17.87 7.44 15.08
C ARG A 50 18.25 8.28 13.85
N ALA A 51 18.81 9.48 14.03
CA ALA A 51 19.02 10.44 12.96
C ALA A 51 19.81 9.89 11.78
N ALA A 52 20.89 9.15 12.03
CA ALA A 52 21.70 8.59 10.96
C ALA A 52 20.94 7.55 10.12
N ALA A 53 20.10 6.71 10.74
CA ALA A 53 19.29 5.72 10.02
C ALA A 53 18.15 6.40 9.25
N SER A 54 17.39 7.26 9.94
CA SER A 54 16.33 8.08 9.35
C SER A 54 16.77 8.87 8.12
N ARG A 55 17.92 9.55 8.20
CA ARG A 55 18.48 10.32 7.08
C ARG A 55 18.82 9.43 5.90
N ARG A 56 19.40 8.24 6.14
CA ARG A 56 19.68 7.27 5.06
C ARG A 56 18.39 6.80 4.39
N ASP A 57 17.40 6.39 5.17
CA ASP A 57 16.13 5.86 4.64
C ASP A 57 15.38 6.91 3.81
N ILE A 58 15.28 8.16 4.31
CA ILE A 58 14.63 9.25 3.57
C ILE A 58 15.46 9.64 2.32
N THR A 59 16.79 9.58 2.39
CA THR A 59 17.63 9.80 1.21
C THR A 59 17.35 8.75 0.14
N THR A 60 17.31 7.46 0.50
CA THR A 60 16.94 6.38 -0.42
C THR A 60 15.55 6.62 -1.03
N GLU A 61 14.57 7.00 -0.22
CA GLU A 61 13.22 7.33 -0.70
C GLU A 61 13.23 8.48 -1.72
N SER A 62 14.00 9.55 -1.46
CA SER A 62 14.14 10.66 -2.41
C SER A 62 14.75 10.23 -3.75
N LEU A 63 15.70 9.29 -3.72
CA LEU A 63 16.33 8.73 -4.93
C LEU A 63 15.35 7.87 -5.72
N ILE A 64 14.52 7.08 -5.04
CA ILE A 64 13.46 6.28 -5.67
C ILE A 64 12.45 7.20 -6.37
N TYR A 65 11.93 8.22 -5.70
CA TYR A 65 11.03 9.19 -6.34
C TYR A 65 11.68 9.85 -7.57
N LYS A 66 12.95 10.25 -7.46
CA LYS A 66 13.68 10.86 -8.58
C LYS A 66 13.85 9.89 -9.76
N LYS A 67 14.06 8.60 -9.49
CA LYS A 67 14.24 7.56 -10.53
C LYS A 67 12.93 7.25 -11.25
N LEU A 68 11.82 7.20 -10.52
CA LEU A 68 10.49 6.88 -11.07
C LEU A 68 9.80 8.07 -11.74
N ASP A 69 10.22 9.29 -11.41
CA ASP A 69 9.66 10.54 -11.93
C ASP A 69 8.13 10.63 -11.74
N HIS A 70 7.36 10.83 -12.81
CA HIS A 70 5.92 10.99 -12.74
C HIS A 70 5.17 9.71 -13.15
N HIS A 71 4.31 9.23 -12.26
CA HIS A 71 3.41 8.11 -12.54
C HIS A 71 2.05 8.31 -11.84
N PRO A 72 0.91 7.93 -12.46
CA PRO A 72 -0.42 8.11 -11.85
C PRO A 72 -0.58 7.45 -10.47
N ARG A 73 0.14 6.34 -10.26
CA ARG A 73 0.11 5.57 -9.01
C ARG A 73 1.21 5.97 -8.01
N LEU A 74 1.92 7.05 -8.26
CA LEU A 74 3.01 7.56 -7.41
C LEU A 74 2.61 8.90 -6.80
N ILE A 75 2.84 9.08 -5.50
CA ILE A 75 2.67 10.38 -4.86
C ILE A 75 3.65 11.38 -5.49
N ARG A 76 3.16 12.57 -5.84
CA ARG A 76 4.01 13.61 -6.41
C ARG A 76 4.92 14.21 -5.35
N THR A 77 6.22 14.18 -5.60
CA THR A 77 7.20 14.97 -4.86
C THR A 77 7.15 16.43 -5.30
N LEU A 78 7.29 17.33 -4.34
CA LEU A 78 7.26 18.78 -4.53
C LEU A 78 8.65 19.38 -4.37
N ASP A 79 9.40 18.90 -3.37
CA ASP A 79 10.73 19.39 -3.06
C ASP A 79 11.55 18.34 -2.29
N TRP A 80 12.88 18.44 -2.39
CA TRP A 80 13.84 17.64 -1.65
C TRP A 80 14.98 18.53 -1.15
N ASN A 81 15.13 18.64 0.17
CA ASN A 81 16.26 19.29 0.81
C ASN A 81 17.29 18.23 1.26
N PRO A 82 18.44 18.10 0.57
CA PRO A 82 19.46 17.11 0.90
C PRO A 82 20.23 17.41 2.20
N GLU A 83 20.34 18.68 2.62
CA GLU A 83 21.10 19.07 3.82
C GLU A 83 20.38 18.59 5.10
N ASP A 84 19.06 18.80 5.14
CA ASP A 84 18.22 18.39 6.27
C ASP A 84 17.59 17.01 6.09
N CYS A 85 17.76 16.42 4.90
CA CYS A 85 17.09 15.19 4.46
C CYS A 85 15.56 15.29 4.60
N VAL A 86 14.98 16.38 4.10
CA VAL A 86 13.55 16.67 4.20
C VAL A 86 12.89 16.49 2.83
N LEU A 87 11.87 15.66 2.77
CA LEU A 87 11.10 15.37 1.56
C LEU A 87 9.71 16.01 1.66
N THR A 88 9.35 16.83 0.66
CA THR A 88 8.05 17.47 0.56
C THR A 88 7.23 16.83 -0.55
N MET A 89 5.98 16.50 -0.28
CA MET A 89 5.08 15.74 -1.15
C MET A 89 3.68 16.36 -1.17
N GLU A 90 2.91 16.03 -2.20
CA GLU A 90 1.49 16.37 -2.23
C GLU A 90 0.70 15.71 -1.09
N TYR A 91 -0.37 16.36 -0.66
CA TYR A 91 -1.27 15.83 0.36
C TYR A 91 -2.32 14.90 -0.24
N MET A 92 -2.49 13.73 0.38
CA MET A 92 -3.49 12.74 0.01
C MET A 92 -4.72 12.88 0.92
N PRO A 93 -5.80 13.54 0.46
CA PRO A 93 -6.89 13.98 1.31
C PRO A 93 -7.80 12.87 1.80
N ASN A 94 -7.62 11.61 1.40
CA ASN A 94 -8.38 10.47 1.93
C ASN A 94 -7.50 9.53 2.78
N GLY A 95 -6.27 9.94 3.08
CA GLY A 95 -5.35 9.22 3.97
C GLY A 95 -4.93 7.86 3.42
N THR A 96 -4.58 6.96 4.32
CA THR A 96 -4.16 5.60 3.95
C THR A 96 -5.37 4.72 3.63
N LEU A 97 -5.19 3.75 2.72
CA LEU A 97 -6.19 2.75 2.39
C LEU A 97 -6.64 1.97 3.63
N LYS A 98 -5.70 1.68 4.55
CA LYS A 98 -5.99 1.06 5.85
C LYS A 98 -7.02 1.84 6.65
N GLU A 99 -6.76 3.13 6.89
CA GLU A 99 -7.66 3.99 7.68
C GLU A 99 -8.99 4.19 6.95
N PHE A 100 -8.93 4.42 5.64
CA PHE A 100 -10.12 4.67 4.83
C PHE A 100 -11.09 3.49 4.85
N LEU A 101 -10.60 2.26 4.62
CA LEU A 101 -11.42 1.06 4.69
C LEU A 101 -11.93 0.78 6.10
N SER A 102 -11.13 1.05 7.15
CA SER A 102 -11.59 0.86 8.54
C SER A 102 -12.85 1.66 8.89
N MET A 103 -13.03 2.83 8.26
CA MET A 103 -14.16 3.72 8.50
C MET A 103 -15.32 3.52 7.53
N ASN A 104 -15.05 3.00 6.33
CA ASN A 104 -15.97 3.02 5.21
C ASN A 104 -16.27 1.63 4.62
N ASN A 105 -15.77 0.54 5.21
CA ASN A 105 -15.81 -0.81 4.61
C ASN A 105 -17.18 -1.16 3.99
N GLU A 106 -18.27 -0.96 4.74
CA GLU A 106 -19.63 -1.31 4.31
C GLU A 106 -20.15 -0.46 3.14
N ALA A 107 -19.60 0.75 2.95
CA ALA A 107 -19.98 1.69 1.91
C ALA A 107 -19.23 1.48 0.58
N ILE A 108 -18.10 0.74 0.59
CA ILE A 108 -17.25 0.61 -0.59
C ILE A 108 -17.76 -0.48 -1.52
N SER A 109 -18.13 -0.07 -2.74
CA SER A 109 -18.56 -0.97 -3.81
C SER A 109 -17.45 -1.95 -4.23
N THR A 110 -17.85 -3.13 -4.71
CA THR A 110 -16.91 -4.10 -5.29
C THR A 110 -16.13 -3.50 -6.45
N ALA A 111 -16.76 -2.67 -7.29
CA ALA A 111 -16.09 -2.00 -8.42
C ALA A 111 -14.90 -1.13 -7.96
N LEU A 112 -15.09 -0.35 -6.89
CA LEU A 112 -14.02 0.49 -6.33
C LEU A 112 -12.91 -0.36 -5.69
N ARG A 113 -13.25 -1.46 -5.01
CA ARG A 113 -12.26 -2.42 -4.49
C ARG A 113 -11.41 -3.02 -5.60
N LEU A 114 -12.03 -3.39 -6.72
CA LEU A 114 -11.33 -3.95 -7.88
C LEU A 114 -10.44 -2.92 -8.55
N ARG A 115 -10.89 -1.66 -8.63
CA ARG A 115 -10.06 -0.54 -9.08
C ARG A 115 -8.81 -0.39 -8.21
N TRP A 116 -8.97 -0.36 -6.88
CA TRP A 116 -7.83 -0.27 -5.96
C TRP A 116 -6.86 -1.45 -6.07
N ALA A 117 -7.36 -2.68 -6.23
CA ALA A 117 -6.50 -3.84 -6.43
C ALA A 117 -5.66 -3.71 -7.71
N LYS A 118 -6.27 -3.21 -8.80
CA LYS A 118 -5.59 -2.97 -10.07
C LYS A 118 -4.54 -1.86 -9.95
N GLU A 119 -4.90 -0.74 -9.32
CA GLU A 119 -4.01 0.40 -9.09
C GLU A 119 -2.82 0.05 -8.19
N ALA A 120 -3.03 -0.83 -7.19
CA ALA A 120 -1.96 -1.33 -6.34
C ALA A 120 -0.97 -2.21 -7.13
N ALA A 121 -1.48 -3.09 -8.01
CA ALA A 121 -0.65 -3.91 -8.89
C ALA A 121 0.14 -3.04 -9.89
N GLU A 122 -0.50 -2.04 -10.48
CA GLU A 122 0.13 -1.09 -11.41
C GLU A 122 1.24 -0.27 -10.71
N GLY A 123 0.98 0.22 -9.49
CA GLY A 123 2.00 0.91 -8.70
C GLY A 123 3.20 0.03 -8.39
N LEU A 124 2.97 -1.24 -8.05
CA LEU A 124 4.06 -2.17 -7.74
C LEU A 124 4.83 -2.60 -9.01
N GLN A 125 4.15 -2.77 -10.14
CA GLN A 125 4.79 -3.04 -11.43
C GLN A 125 5.79 -1.93 -11.79
N MET A 126 5.39 -0.67 -11.65
CA MET A 126 6.26 0.48 -11.89
C MET A 126 7.52 0.48 -11.01
N LEU A 127 7.43 0.02 -9.76
CA LEU A 127 8.61 -0.16 -8.90
C LEU A 127 9.53 -1.28 -9.41
N HIS A 128 8.94 -2.44 -9.71
CA HIS A 128 9.69 -3.63 -10.11
C HIS A 128 10.43 -3.45 -11.43
N GLU A 129 9.81 -2.78 -12.42
CA GLU A 129 10.44 -2.41 -13.69
C GLU A 129 11.65 -1.47 -13.51
N ALA A 130 11.68 -0.70 -12.42
CA ALA A 130 12.77 0.18 -12.05
C ALA A 130 13.77 -0.47 -11.07
N GLU A 131 13.74 -1.80 -10.89
CA GLU A 131 14.61 -2.52 -9.95
C GLU A 131 14.48 -2.02 -8.48
N VAL A 132 13.28 -1.58 -8.10
CA VAL A 132 12.93 -1.21 -6.73
C VAL A 132 12.08 -2.31 -6.11
N VAL A 133 12.52 -2.86 -4.98
CA VAL A 133 11.69 -3.73 -4.12
C VAL A 133 11.17 -2.88 -2.97
N HIS A 134 9.85 -2.80 -2.82
CA HIS A 134 9.24 -1.91 -1.83
C HIS A 134 9.54 -2.36 -0.40
N CYS A 135 9.52 -3.66 -0.13
CA CYS A 135 9.83 -4.29 1.17
C CYS A 135 8.78 -4.09 2.28
N ASP A 136 7.72 -3.33 2.06
CA ASP A 136 6.65 -3.04 3.04
C ASP A 136 5.30 -2.89 2.33
N VAL A 137 4.96 -3.82 1.44
CA VAL A 137 3.69 -3.78 0.69
C VAL A 137 2.53 -4.14 1.61
N GLU A 138 1.87 -3.12 2.14
CA GLU A 138 0.68 -3.27 2.99
C GLU A 138 -0.25 -2.04 2.92
N PRO A 139 -1.55 -2.16 3.30
CA PRO A 139 -2.56 -1.11 3.13
C PRO A 139 -2.24 0.25 3.76
N LYS A 140 -1.30 0.35 4.71
CA LYS A 140 -0.89 1.65 5.28
C LYS A 140 -0.01 2.47 4.32
N ASN A 141 0.63 1.82 3.34
CA ASN A 141 1.57 2.43 2.39
C ASN A 141 0.93 2.73 1.03
N PHE A 142 -0.38 2.53 0.93
CA PHE A 142 -1.20 2.98 -0.19
C PHE A 142 -2.11 4.11 0.29
N LEU A 143 -2.08 5.26 -0.39
CA LEU A 143 -2.88 6.44 -0.05
C LEU A 143 -3.89 6.74 -1.14
N LEU A 144 -4.95 7.45 -0.76
CA LEU A 144 -6.05 7.81 -1.63
C LEU A 144 -6.07 9.33 -1.87
N ASP A 145 -6.11 9.71 -3.15
CA ASP A 145 -6.28 11.12 -3.54
C ASP A 145 -7.77 11.56 -3.47
N SER A 146 -8.08 12.75 -3.98
CA SER A 146 -9.44 13.31 -3.97
C SER A 146 -10.47 12.50 -4.76
N ASP A 147 -10.03 11.78 -5.80
CA ASP A 147 -10.87 10.99 -6.70
C ASP A 147 -10.93 9.50 -6.26
N LEU A 148 -10.39 9.22 -5.07
CA LEU A 148 -10.22 7.88 -4.50
C LEU A 148 -9.35 6.98 -5.38
N ASP A 149 -8.43 7.58 -6.13
CA ASP A 149 -7.40 6.86 -6.86
C ASP A 149 -6.27 6.51 -5.90
N LEU A 150 -5.81 5.26 -5.97
CA LEU A 150 -4.81 4.71 -5.06
C LEU A 150 -3.39 4.97 -5.57
N LYS A 151 -2.52 5.47 -4.70
CA LYS A 151 -1.09 5.69 -4.98
C LYS A 151 -0.21 5.00 -3.93
N ILE A 152 0.88 4.40 -4.38
CA ILE A 152 1.89 3.78 -3.52
C ILE A 152 2.83 4.85 -2.93
N SER A 153 3.34 4.59 -1.73
CA SER A 153 4.11 5.55 -0.93
C SER A 153 5.04 4.87 0.07
N ASP A 154 5.84 5.68 0.76
CA ASP A 154 6.73 5.25 1.85
C ASP A 154 7.79 4.25 1.39
N PHE A 155 8.73 4.74 0.57
CA PHE A 155 9.89 3.95 0.13
C PHE A 155 11.06 4.01 1.12
N SER A 156 10.81 4.50 2.33
CA SER A 156 11.81 4.50 3.40
C SER A 156 12.15 3.06 3.77
N GLY A 157 13.36 2.65 3.42
CA GLY A 157 13.86 1.30 3.70
C GLY A 157 13.54 0.25 2.64
N SER A 158 13.02 0.68 1.48
CA SER A 158 12.99 -0.12 0.26
C SER A 158 14.41 -0.45 -0.23
N SER A 159 14.50 -1.49 -1.07
CA SER A 159 15.71 -1.81 -1.82
C SER A 159 15.69 -1.10 -3.16
N LEU A 160 16.76 -0.37 -3.48
CA LEU A 160 16.99 0.24 -4.78
C LEU A 160 18.21 -0.45 -5.42
N GLU A 161 18.02 -1.09 -6.58
CA GLU A 161 19.09 -1.76 -7.33
C GLU A 161 19.89 -2.78 -6.48
N GLY A 162 19.17 -3.53 -5.62
CA GLY A 162 19.76 -4.54 -4.75
C GLY A 162 20.41 -3.98 -3.47
N SER A 163 20.22 -2.70 -3.14
CA SER A 163 20.64 -2.16 -1.85
C SER A 163 19.97 -2.93 -0.70
N ARG A 164 20.65 -3.02 0.44
CA ARG A 164 20.08 -3.69 1.62
C ARG A 164 18.86 -2.91 2.12
N ALA A 165 17.71 -3.59 2.19
CA ALA A 165 16.49 -3.04 2.77
C ALA A 165 16.63 -2.82 4.28
N SER A 166 15.95 -1.80 4.80
CA SER A 166 15.82 -1.53 6.24
C SER A 166 14.36 -1.64 6.72
N ALA A 167 13.41 -1.72 5.80
CA ALA A 167 12.00 -1.97 6.07
C ALA A 167 11.65 -3.46 5.92
N CYS A 168 10.53 -3.84 6.52
CA CYS A 168 9.92 -5.15 6.34
C CYS A 168 8.42 -5.03 6.59
N ALA A 169 7.64 -5.69 5.75
CA ALA A 169 6.21 -5.82 5.88
C ALA A 169 5.81 -6.43 7.24
N GLY A 170 4.63 -6.06 7.74
CA GLY A 170 4.05 -6.70 8.92
C GLY A 170 3.85 -8.20 8.70
N ARG A 171 3.80 -8.99 9.79
CA ARG A 171 3.73 -10.47 9.75
C ARG A 171 2.63 -11.09 8.87
N ARG A 172 1.59 -10.32 8.52
CA ARG A 172 0.47 -10.78 7.67
C ARG A 172 0.68 -10.50 6.18
N TYR A 173 1.62 -9.63 5.88
CA TYR A 173 2.02 -9.17 4.56
C TYR A 173 3.43 -9.67 4.20
N ALA A 174 4.13 -10.31 5.14
CA ALA A 174 5.38 -11.03 4.92
C ALA A 174 5.13 -12.54 4.87
N ARG A 175 5.88 -13.24 4.04
CA ARG A 175 5.82 -14.70 3.92
C ARG A 175 6.38 -15.43 5.15
N GLY A 176 5.94 -16.67 5.35
CA GLY A 176 6.38 -17.51 6.45
C GLY A 176 7.87 -17.83 6.35
N GLY A 177 8.57 -17.79 7.50
CA GLY A 177 10.02 -18.04 7.53
C GLY A 177 10.87 -16.87 7.01
N PHE A 178 10.29 -15.68 6.85
CA PHE A 178 11.02 -14.46 6.51
C PHE A 178 12.16 -14.19 7.51
N ASP A 179 13.37 -13.96 6.98
CA ASP A 179 14.56 -13.58 7.72
C ASP A 179 14.87 -12.11 7.45
N PHE A 180 14.88 -11.27 8.49
CA PHE A 180 15.25 -9.86 8.39
C PHE A 180 16.72 -9.63 7.96
N HIS A 181 17.53 -10.69 7.96
CA HIS A 181 18.90 -10.67 7.47
C HIS A 181 19.03 -11.06 6.00
N SER A 182 18.00 -11.66 5.39
CA SER A 182 18.02 -12.00 3.97
C SER A 182 17.65 -10.79 3.11
N GLN A 183 18.12 -10.80 1.86
CA GLN A 183 17.73 -9.79 0.88
C GLN A 183 16.28 -10.04 0.47
N GLN A 184 15.44 -9.01 0.64
CA GLN A 184 14.07 -9.03 0.15
C GLN A 184 14.03 -8.96 -1.38
N THR A 185 13.03 -9.64 -1.94
CA THR A 185 12.86 -9.86 -3.38
C THR A 185 11.52 -9.31 -3.86
N MET A 186 11.38 -9.12 -5.16
CA MET A 186 10.10 -8.77 -5.79
C MET A 186 9.00 -9.80 -5.45
N SER A 187 9.37 -11.07 -5.26
CA SER A 187 8.42 -12.09 -4.83
C SER A 187 7.85 -11.79 -3.43
N ASP A 188 8.62 -11.17 -2.53
CA ASP A 188 8.15 -10.81 -1.18
C ASP A 188 7.08 -9.71 -1.27
N ASP A 189 7.31 -8.72 -2.13
CA ASP A 189 6.33 -7.71 -2.45
C ASP A 189 5.05 -8.33 -3.04
N LEU A 190 5.16 -9.34 -3.92
CA LEU A 190 3.99 -10.03 -4.50
C LEU A 190 3.17 -10.78 -3.45
N PHE A 191 3.83 -11.37 -2.44
CA PHE A 191 3.12 -11.95 -1.29
C PHE A 191 2.35 -10.85 -0.52
N GLY A 192 3.02 -9.73 -0.23
CA GLY A 192 2.41 -8.56 0.42
C GLY A 192 1.27 -7.96 -0.39
N LEU A 193 1.38 -7.94 -1.72
CA LEU A 193 0.31 -7.52 -2.63
C LEU A 193 -0.89 -8.46 -2.55
N GLY A 194 -0.68 -9.78 -2.54
CA GLY A 194 -1.77 -10.76 -2.32
C GLY A 194 -2.52 -10.51 -1.01
N SER A 195 -1.79 -10.30 0.08
CA SER A 195 -2.37 -9.94 1.38
C SER A 195 -3.06 -8.56 1.39
N THR A 196 -2.56 -7.60 0.61
CA THR A 196 -3.18 -6.28 0.43
C THR A 196 -4.47 -6.39 -0.36
N ILE A 197 -4.52 -7.20 -1.43
CA ILE A 197 -5.73 -7.46 -2.20
C ILE A 197 -6.77 -8.18 -1.32
N TYR A 198 -6.35 -9.14 -0.48
CA TYR A 198 -7.23 -9.73 0.53
C TYR A 198 -7.87 -8.66 1.44
N PHE A 199 -7.07 -7.72 1.96
CA PHE A 199 -7.56 -6.62 2.77
C PHE A 199 -8.53 -5.73 1.98
N ILE A 200 -8.21 -5.41 0.73
CA ILE A 200 -9.08 -4.60 -0.14
C ILE A 200 -10.42 -5.30 -0.38
N MET A 201 -10.47 -6.63 -0.49
CA MET A 201 -11.72 -7.36 -0.76
C MET A 201 -12.57 -7.60 0.49
N THR A 202 -11.95 -7.72 1.66
CA THR A 202 -12.64 -8.12 2.90
C THR A 202 -12.80 -6.98 3.92
N GLY A 203 -11.94 -5.97 3.86
CA GLY A 203 -11.78 -4.96 4.91
C GLY A 203 -11.05 -5.46 6.15
N GLN A 204 -10.54 -6.70 6.15
CA GLN A 204 -9.87 -7.32 7.28
C GLN A 204 -8.48 -7.79 6.89
N LYS A 205 -7.52 -7.75 7.82
CA LYS A 205 -6.20 -8.32 7.55
C LYS A 205 -6.30 -9.86 7.50
N PRO A 206 -5.44 -10.56 6.73
CA PRO A 206 -5.37 -12.02 6.76
C PRO A 206 -5.23 -12.53 8.20
N PHE A 207 -6.08 -13.50 8.57
CA PHE A 207 -6.15 -14.04 9.93
C PHE A 207 -6.25 -12.95 11.02
N GLU A 208 -7.20 -12.01 10.88
CA GLU A 208 -7.36 -10.86 11.79
C GLU A 208 -7.37 -11.28 13.27
N ASP A 209 -8.08 -12.35 13.59
CA ASP A 209 -8.36 -12.83 14.95
C ASP A 209 -7.24 -13.67 15.59
N LEU A 210 -6.17 -13.98 14.85
CA LEU A 210 -5.07 -14.82 15.35
C LEU A 210 -3.90 -13.98 15.87
N PRO A 211 -3.09 -14.46 16.83
CA PRO A 211 -1.87 -13.76 17.20
C PRO A 211 -0.80 -13.89 16.09
N SER A 212 0.12 -12.92 16.02
CA SER A 212 1.05 -12.79 14.87
C SER A 212 2.05 -13.94 14.72
N ASP A 213 2.48 -14.54 15.83
CA ASP A 213 3.34 -15.73 15.89
C ASP A 213 2.65 -16.96 15.27
N GLU A 214 1.36 -17.10 15.54
CA GLU A 214 0.54 -18.20 15.04
C GLU A 214 0.15 -18.02 13.55
N VAL A 215 0.08 -16.78 13.08
CA VAL A 215 0.01 -16.48 11.63
C VAL A 215 1.33 -16.82 10.94
N GLU A 216 2.47 -16.41 11.52
CA GLU A 216 3.79 -16.70 10.97
C GLU A 216 4.04 -18.22 10.84
N ARG A 217 3.63 -18.99 11.84
CA ARG A 217 3.69 -20.46 11.80
C ARG A 217 2.82 -21.03 10.67
N ARG A 218 1.58 -20.57 10.52
CA ARG A 218 0.69 -21.00 9.43
C ARG A 218 1.28 -20.70 8.06
N TYR A 219 1.79 -19.50 7.84
CA TYR A 219 2.40 -19.16 6.55
C TYR A 219 3.64 -20.01 6.26
N ARG A 220 4.43 -20.38 7.29
CA ARG A 220 5.56 -21.31 7.13
C ARG A 220 5.09 -22.70 6.69
N ASP A 221 3.95 -23.13 7.22
CA ASP A 221 3.29 -24.39 6.88
C ASP A 221 2.43 -24.29 5.59
N GLN A 222 2.50 -23.17 4.86
CA GLN A 222 1.69 -22.87 3.66
C GLN A 222 0.17 -22.94 3.89
N VAL A 223 -0.26 -22.62 5.11
CA VAL A 223 -1.66 -22.51 5.51
C VAL A 223 -2.09 -21.05 5.43
N TYR A 224 -3.06 -20.76 4.57
CA TYR A 224 -3.57 -19.41 4.32
C TYR A 224 -5.07 -19.32 4.65
N PRO A 225 -5.65 -18.11 4.78
CA PRO A 225 -7.09 -17.95 4.88
C PRO A 225 -7.82 -18.59 3.70
N ASP A 226 -9.04 -19.06 3.92
CA ASP A 226 -9.89 -19.52 2.84
C ASP A 226 -10.34 -18.31 2.00
N VAL A 227 -10.08 -18.39 0.70
CA VAL A 227 -10.39 -17.34 -0.28
C VAL A 227 -11.34 -17.84 -1.37
N SER A 228 -11.87 -19.06 -1.26
CA SER A 228 -12.72 -19.69 -2.28
C SER A 228 -13.99 -18.89 -2.61
N GLY A 229 -14.55 -18.18 -1.63
CA GLY A 229 -15.72 -17.32 -1.80
C GLY A 229 -15.41 -15.86 -2.15
N LEU A 230 -14.14 -15.47 -2.21
CA LEU A 230 -13.75 -14.07 -2.42
C LEU A 230 -13.60 -13.73 -3.90
N LYS A 231 -13.99 -12.50 -4.25
CA LYS A 231 -13.52 -11.90 -5.51
C LYS A 231 -11.98 -11.83 -5.48
N CYS A 232 -11.36 -12.18 -6.60
CA CYS A 232 -9.91 -12.32 -6.73
C CYS A 232 -9.29 -13.42 -5.83
N GLY A 233 -10.08 -14.34 -5.27
CA GLY A 233 -9.57 -15.37 -4.36
C GLY A 233 -8.49 -16.27 -4.98
N SER A 234 -8.69 -16.71 -6.22
CA SER A 234 -7.69 -17.43 -7.01
C SER A 234 -6.40 -16.65 -7.20
N LEU A 235 -6.48 -15.33 -7.46
CA LEU A 235 -5.32 -14.48 -7.63
C LEU A 235 -4.55 -14.31 -6.31
N ILE A 236 -5.27 -14.00 -5.22
CA ILE A 236 -4.70 -13.90 -3.87
C ILE A 236 -3.95 -15.18 -3.52
N ARG A 237 -4.56 -16.35 -3.80
CA ARG A 237 -3.95 -17.64 -3.54
C ARG A 237 -2.68 -17.86 -4.37
N GLN A 238 -2.70 -17.52 -5.66
CA GLN A 238 -1.54 -17.61 -6.54
C GLN A 238 -0.37 -16.72 -6.07
N CYS A 239 -0.65 -15.53 -5.52
CA CYS A 239 0.38 -14.69 -4.89
C CYS A 239 1.02 -15.38 -3.68
N TRP A 240 0.22 -15.97 -2.78
CA TRP A 240 0.73 -16.65 -1.59
C TRP A 240 1.48 -17.96 -1.89
N ASP A 241 1.02 -18.70 -2.89
CA ASP A 241 1.68 -19.93 -3.36
C ASP A 241 2.91 -19.63 -4.26
N SER A 242 3.26 -18.34 -4.47
CA SER A 242 4.36 -17.90 -5.33
C SER A 242 4.25 -18.39 -6.78
N GLN A 243 3.02 -18.48 -7.29
CA GLN A 243 2.69 -18.84 -8.67
C GLN A 243 2.66 -17.62 -9.59
N ILE A 244 2.40 -16.43 -9.04
CA ILE A 244 2.60 -15.15 -9.72
C ILE A 244 4.08 -14.77 -9.68
N THR A 245 4.64 -14.39 -10.82
CA THR A 245 6.07 -14.03 -10.93
C THR A 245 6.34 -12.55 -11.12
N SER A 246 5.31 -11.76 -11.46
CA SER A 246 5.43 -10.31 -11.64
C SER A 246 4.15 -9.56 -11.23
N ALA A 247 4.28 -8.28 -10.90
CA ALA A 247 3.12 -7.44 -10.63
C ALA A 247 2.28 -7.17 -11.90
N GLN A 248 2.91 -7.26 -13.08
CA GLN A 248 2.22 -7.20 -14.37
C GLN A 248 1.20 -8.33 -14.53
N GLU A 249 1.56 -9.57 -14.17
CA GLU A 249 0.61 -10.71 -14.20
C GLU A 249 -0.61 -10.45 -13.31
N VAL A 250 -0.43 -9.84 -12.14
CA VAL A 250 -1.53 -9.45 -11.24
C VAL A 250 -2.43 -8.41 -11.91
N TYR A 251 -1.82 -7.37 -12.50
CA TYR A 251 -2.54 -6.31 -13.21
C TYR A 251 -3.35 -6.87 -14.38
N GLU A 252 -2.75 -7.72 -15.22
CA GLU A 252 -3.41 -8.36 -16.36
C GLU A 252 -4.55 -9.28 -15.93
N TYR A 253 -4.34 -10.06 -14.86
CA TYR A 253 -5.41 -10.88 -14.28
C TYR A 253 -6.62 -10.02 -13.90
N LEU A 254 -6.39 -8.90 -13.21
CA LEU A 254 -7.44 -7.99 -12.76
C LEU A 254 -8.09 -7.23 -13.93
N ARG A 255 -7.35 -6.91 -14.99
CA ARG A 255 -7.90 -6.29 -16.20
C ARG A 255 -8.84 -7.24 -16.95
N ASP A 256 -8.45 -8.50 -17.07
CA ASP A 256 -9.10 -9.44 -18.00
C ASP A 256 -10.21 -10.27 -17.36
N ASN A 257 -10.13 -10.52 -16.05
CA ASN A 257 -11.06 -11.41 -15.34
C ASN A 257 -12.07 -10.68 -14.47
N VAL A 258 -12.01 -9.35 -14.44
CA VAL A 258 -12.84 -8.55 -13.55
C VAL A 258 -13.40 -7.35 -14.32
N HIS A 259 -14.64 -7.49 -14.79
CA HIS A 259 -15.39 -6.38 -15.38
C HIS A 259 -16.20 -5.65 -14.31
N VAL A 260 -16.16 -4.32 -14.37
CA VAL A 260 -17.01 -3.41 -13.56
C VAL A 260 -18.41 -3.35 -14.15
#